data_AF-A0A372NRW3-F1
#
_entry.id   AF-A0A372NRW3-F1
#
_cell.length_a   1.000
_cell.length_b   1.000
_cell.length_c   1.000
_cell.angle_alpha   90.00
_cell.angle_beta   90.00
_cell.angle_gamma   90.00
#
_symmetry.space_group_name_H-M   'P 1'
#
loop_
_entity.id
_entity.type
_entity.pdbx_description
1 polymer ?
#
loop_
_entity_poly.entity_id
_entity_poly.type
_entity_poly.pdbx_seq_one_letter_code
_entity_poly.pdbx_strand_id
1 'polypeptide(L)'
;MESKQYVDSEFKAALHARCPKCRRGKMFAGSTIAGYGQRMNEDCPYCGFHFEIEPGYFYVAMFVSYALDVAIMVTFAVATYILSGSVNPWVYTVATLLPIFLLSPMIYRYSRVILLFWLTPNLNFDPERSKDDYVSFKKQPGR
;
A
#
# COMPACT_ATOMS: atom_id res chain seq x y z
N MET A 1 -27.07 -0.32 16.26
CA MET A 1 -25.64 0.00 16.52
C MET A 1 -24.87 -0.63 15.38
N GLU A 2 -24.72 0.09 14.27
CA GLU A 2 -24.10 -0.45 13.06
C GLU A 2 -22.58 -0.44 13.28
N SER A 3 -22.02 -1.58 13.66
CA SER A 3 -20.58 -1.78 13.82
C SER A 3 -19.91 -1.61 12.45
N LYS A 4 -19.54 -0.38 12.09
CA LYS A 4 -18.76 -0.13 10.87
C LYS A 4 -17.33 -0.63 11.08
N GLN A 5 -17.20 -1.94 10.89
CA GLN A 5 -16.04 -2.78 10.60
C GLN A 5 -14.72 -2.01 10.48
N TYR A 6 -14.03 -1.83 11.61
CA TYR A 6 -12.60 -1.59 11.56
C TYR A 6 -11.91 -2.92 11.24
N VAL A 7 -10.80 -2.87 10.52
CA VAL A 7 -10.08 -4.09 10.16
C VAL A 7 -9.24 -4.52 11.36
N ASP A 8 -9.58 -5.66 11.98
CA ASP A 8 -8.93 -6.13 13.20
C ASP A 8 -7.46 -6.54 12.99
N SER A 9 -7.09 -7.03 11.80
CA SER A 9 -5.74 -7.50 11.52
C SER A 9 -4.91 -6.52 10.68
N GLU A 10 -3.63 -6.40 11.02
CA GLU A 10 -2.68 -5.52 10.32
C GLU A 10 -2.56 -5.88 8.85
N PHE A 11 -2.34 -7.16 8.55
CA PHE A 11 -2.18 -7.64 7.18
C PHE A 11 -3.42 -7.35 6.31
N LYS A 12 -4.62 -7.54 6.85
CA LYS A 12 -5.86 -7.23 6.13
C LYS A 12 -6.01 -5.73 5.92
N ALA A 13 -5.56 -4.91 6.88
CA ALA A 13 -5.56 -3.45 6.74
C ALA A 13 -4.58 -3.00 5.64
N ALA A 14 -3.38 -3.58 5.60
CA ALA A 14 -2.39 -3.35 4.55
C ALA A 14 -2.94 -3.78 3.18
N LEU A 15 -3.50 -4.99 3.07
CA LEU A 15 -4.04 -5.51 1.81
C LEU A 15 -5.16 -4.61 1.23
N HIS A 16 -6.02 -4.07 2.10
CA HIS A 16 -7.08 -3.14 1.70
C HIS A 16 -6.63 -1.67 1.64
N ALA A 17 -5.34 -1.38 1.78
CA ALA A 17 -4.76 -0.04 1.81
C ALA A 17 -5.51 0.91 2.77
N ARG A 18 -5.77 0.41 3.99
CA ARG A 18 -6.34 1.18 5.10
C ARG A 18 -5.24 1.86 5.89
N CYS A 19 -5.57 2.97 6.53
CA CYS A 19 -4.63 3.72 7.36
C CYS A 19 -4.02 2.82 8.45
N PRO A 20 -2.70 2.81 8.64
CA PRO A 20 -2.03 1.97 9.65
C PRO A 20 -2.42 2.35 11.09
N LYS A 21 -2.69 3.64 11.33
CA LYS A 21 -3.07 4.16 12.66
C LYS A 21 -4.48 3.79 13.08
N CYS A 22 -5.48 3.92 12.20
CA CYS A 22 -6.90 3.70 12.57
C CYS A 22 -7.53 2.48 11.91
N ARG A 23 -6.89 1.86 10.90
CA ARG A 23 -7.38 0.71 10.10
C ARG A 23 -8.74 0.89 9.42
N ARG A 24 -9.27 2.13 9.35
CA ARG A 24 -10.58 2.46 8.76
C ARG A 24 -10.48 3.37 7.54
N GLY A 25 -9.77 4.49 7.66
CA GLY A 25 -9.62 5.45 6.57
C GLY A 25 -8.91 4.82 5.37
N LYS A 26 -9.35 5.15 4.15
CA LYS A 26 -8.71 4.70 2.91
C LYS A 26 -7.49 5.57 2.62
N MET A 27 -6.35 4.95 2.35
CA MET A 27 -5.12 5.67 1.99
C MET A 27 -5.20 6.31 0.60
N PHE A 28 -5.96 5.71 -0.32
CA PHE A 28 -6.08 6.15 -1.71
C PHE A 28 -7.50 6.61 -2.02
N ALA A 29 -7.62 7.68 -2.81
CA ALA A 29 -8.90 8.31 -3.15
C ALA A 29 -9.74 7.48 -4.13
N GLY A 30 -9.11 6.64 -4.97
CA GLY A 30 -9.81 5.85 -5.99
C GLY A 30 -9.49 4.36 -6.01
N SER A 31 -10.19 3.67 -6.91
CA SER A 31 -10.03 2.22 -7.15
C SER A 31 -8.74 1.92 -7.90
N THR A 32 -8.11 0.77 -7.62
CA THR A 32 -6.82 0.33 -8.17
C THR A 32 -6.77 0.31 -9.71
N ILE A 33 -7.93 0.24 -10.37
CA ILE A 33 -8.09 0.04 -11.83
C ILE A 33 -8.36 1.35 -12.59
N ALA A 34 -8.79 2.42 -11.92
CA ALA A 34 -9.03 3.70 -12.60
C ALA A 34 -7.71 4.47 -12.70
N GLY A 35 -7.39 5.07 -13.86
CA GLY A 35 -6.15 5.83 -14.08
C GLY A 35 -5.88 6.97 -13.07
N TYR A 36 -6.91 7.45 -12.37
CA TYR A 36 -6.81 8.44 -11.29
C TYR A 36 -6.84 7.85 -9.86
N GLY A 37 -7.02 6.54 -9.72
CA GLY A 37 -7.19 5.85 -8.43
C GLY A 37 -5.91 5.51 -7.69
N GLN A 38 -4.76 5.89 -8.24
CA GLN A 38 -3.45 5.83 -7.59
C GLN A 38 -3.13 7.08 -6.77
N ARG A 39 -4.01 8.10 -6.78
CA ARG A 39 -3.82 9.28 -5.94
C ARG A 39 -4.00 8.91 -4.47
N MET A 40 -2.91 9.02 -3.73
CA MET A 40 -2.90 8.89 -2.29
C MET A 40 -3.49 10.16 -1.66
N ASN A 41 -4.26 10.00 -0.60
CA ASN A 41 -4.72 11.13 0.22
C ASN A 41 -3.53 11.67 1.02
N GLU A 42 -3.47 12.98 1.24
CA GLU A 42 -2.46 13.60 2.12
C GLU A 42 -2.74 13.23 3.59
N ASP A 43 -4.00 13.38 3.99
CA ASP A 43 -4.49 13.00 5.31
C ASP A 43 -5.46 11.82 5.23
N CYS A 44 -5.47 11.02 6.28
CA CYS A 44 -6.47 9.98 6.48
C CYS A 44 -7.86 10.61 6.58
N PRO A 45 -8.83 10.24 5.73
CA PRO A 45 -10.18 10.84 5.73
C PRO A 45 -11.01 10.52 6.98
N TYR A 46 -10.49 9.67 7.87
CA TYR A 46 -11.13 9.29 9.12
C TYR A 46 -10.47 9.96 10.34
N CYS A 47 -9.23 9.59 10.66
CA CYS A 47 -8.55 10.12 11.84
C CYS A 47 -7.74 11.40 11.57
N GLY A 48 -7.60 11.82 10.31
CA GLY A 48 -6.77 12.97 9.91
C GLY A 48 -5.29 12.78 10.23
N PHE A 49 -4.79 11.55 10.17
CA PHE A 49 -3.37 11.25 10.20
C PHE A 49 -2.73 11.65 8.86
N HIS A 50 -1.73 12.53 8.91
CA HIS A 50 -0.96 12.90 7.74
C HIS A 50 -0.03 11.74 7.34
N PHE A 51 -0.18 11.25 6.11
CA PHE A 51 0.55 10.05 5.68
C PHE A 51 2.02 10.33 5.31
N GLU A 52 2.33 11.55 4.90
CA GLU A 52 3.69 11.98 4.62
C GLU A 52 4.34 12.47 5.92
N ILE A 53 5.06 11.60 6.62
CA ILE A 53 5.59 11.90 7.96
C ILE A 53 6.63 13.02 7.89
N GLU A 54 7.42 13.03 6.81
CA GLU A 54 8.47 14.00 6.52
C GLU A 54 8.39 14.41 5.05
N PRO A 55 8.79 15.63 4.66
CA PRO A 55 8.77 16.03 3.26
C PRO A 55 9.66 15.09 2.43
N GLY A 56 9.07 14.48 1.39
CA GLY A 56 9.77 13.50 0.56
C GLY A 56 9.75 12.08 1.11
N TYR A 57 8.97 11.78 2.16
CA TYR A 57 8.88 10.44 2.76
C TYR A 57 8.62 9.33 1.73
N PHE A 58 7.79 9.62 0.71
CA PHE A 58 7.46 8.65 -0.34
C PHE A 58 8.58 8.38 -1.35
N TYR A 59 9.70 9.12 -1.33
CA TYR A 59 10.88 8.73 -2.09
C TYR A 59 11.40 7.36 -1.62
N VAL A 60 11.26 7.05 -0.34
CA VAL A 60 11.65 5.73 0.18
C VAL A 60 10.77 4.62 -0.40
N ALA A 61 9.50 4.90 -0.69
CA ALA A 61 8.59 3.95 -1.34
C ALA A 61 9.02 3.62 -2.79
N MET A 62 9.82 4.48 -3.43
CA MET A 62 10.42 4.16 -4.73
C MET A 62 11.41 2.99 -4.62
N PHE A 63 12.26 2.97 -3.59
CA PHE A 63 13.20 1.86 -3.36
C PHE A 63 12.48 0.55 -3.04
N VAL A 64 11.36 0.61 -2.31
CA VAL A 64 10.50 -0.55 -2.07
C VAL A 64 9.92 -1.08 -3.39
N SER A 65 9.49 -0.18 -4.29
CA SER A 65 8.98 -0.57 -5.61
C SER A 65 10.05 -1.30 -6.42
N TYR A 66 11.27 -0.76 -6.43
CA TYR A 66 12.40 -1.39 -7.10
C TYR A 66 12.70 -2.79 -6.56
N ALA A 67 12.69 -2.97 -5.24
CA ALA A 67 12.89 -4.28 -4.63
C ALA A 67 11.81 -5.29 -5.04
N LEU A 68 10.54 -4.85 -5.13
CA LEU A 68 9.43 -5.68 -5.61
C LEU A 68 9.57 -6.04 -7.09
N ASP A 69 9.95 -5.08 -7.94
CA ASP A 69 10.20 -5.33 -9.37
C ASP A 69 11.30 -6.38 -9.56
N VAL A 70 12.41 -6.25 -8.83
CA VAL A 70 13.50 -7.25 -8.85
C VAL A 70 13.01 -8.62 -8.38
N ALA A 71 12.22 -8.69 -7.30
CA ALA A 71 11.66 -9.93 -6.81
C ALA A 71 10.74 -10.61 -7.85
N ILE A 72 9.90 -9.83 -8.54
CA ILE A 72 9.03 -10.32 -9.62
C ILE A 72 9.89 -10.81 -10.78
N MET A 73 10.88 -10.03 -11.22
CA MET A 73 11.77 -10.37 -12.33
C MET A 73 12.49 -11.70 -12.07
N VAL A 74 13.09 -11.88 -10.89
CA VAL A 74 13.76 -13.12 -10.51
C VAL A 74 12.77 -14.29 -10.44
N THR A 75 11.61 -14.06 -9.84
CA THR A 75 10.56 -15.10 -9.71
C THR A 75 10.11 -15.61 -11.07
N PHE A 76 9.80 -14.71 -12.01
CA PHE A 76 9.37 -15.08 -13.35
C PHE A 76 10.50 -15.64 -14.21
N ALA A 77 11.75 -15.19 -14.03
CA ALA A 77 12.90 -15.77 -14.70
C ALA A 77 13.12 -17.23 -14.26
N VAL A 78 13.09 -17.50 -12.95
CA VAL A 78 13.23 -18.86 -12.40
C VAL A 78 12.03 -19.73 -12.81
N ALA A 79 10.80 -19.21 -12.73
CA ALA A 79 9.61 -19.94 -13.17
C ALA A 79 9.69 -20.31 -14.65
N THR A 80 10.15 -19.40 -15.51
CA THR A 80 10.33 -19.65 -16.94
C THR A 80 11.38 -20.73 -17.19
N TYR A 81 12.50 -20.69 -16.45
CA TYR A 81 13.54 -21.72 -16.54
C TYR A 81 13.00 -23.10 -16.17
N ILE A 82 12.25 -23.22 -15.07
CA ILE A 82 11.70 -24.50 -14.59
C ILE A 82 10.60 -25.03 -15.52
N LEU A 83 9.70 -24.16 -15.98
CA LEU A 83 8.50 -24.57 -16.73
C LEU A 83 8.77 -24.78 -18.23
N SER A 84 9.58 -23.91 -18.84
CA SER A 84 9.77 -23.93 -20.29
C SER A 84 11.00 -24.73 -20.72
N GLY A 85 12.07 -24.77 -19.91
CA GLY A 85 13.35 -25.37 -20.29
C GLY A 85 14.01 -24.76 -21.54
N SER A 86 13.45 -23.65 -22.06
CA SER A 86 13.94 -23.00 -23.27
C SER A 86 15.09 -22.06 -22.92
N VAL A 87 16.12 -22.00 -23.78
CA VAL A 87 17.27 -21.08 -23.63
C VAL A 87 17.10 -19.80 -24.45
N ASN A 88 15.91 -19.58 -25.01
CA ASN A 88 15.66 -18.45 -25.90
C ASN A 88 15.51 -17.15 -25.08
N PRO A 89 16.38 -16.15 -25.28
CA PRO A 89 16.37 -14.91 -24.49
C PRO A 89 15.06 -14.10 -24.65
N TRP A 90 14.37 -14.23 -25.77
CA TRP A 90 13.09 -13.54 -26.00
C TRP A 90 11.97 -14.05 -25.10
N VAL A 91 11.97 -15.35 -24.78
CA VAL A 91 11.00 -15.95 -23.87
C VAL A 91 11.17 -15.38 -22.47
N TYR A 92 12.41 -15.31 -21.97
CA TYR A 92 12.71 -14.70 -20.68
C TYR A 92 12.36 -13.22 -20.64
N THR A 93 12.65 -12.49 -21.71
CA THR A 93 12.37 -11.06 -21.81
C THR A 93 10.87 -10.78 -21.69
N VAL A 94 10.05 -11.48 -22.49
CA VAL A 94 8.59 -11.32 -22.43
C VAL A 94 8.04 -11.82 -21.09
N ALA A 95 8.49 -12.97 -20.61
CA ALA A 95 7.98 -13.57 -19.38
C ALA A 95 8.30 -12.75 -18.12
N THR A 96 9.38 -11.97 -18.12
CA THR A 96 9.74 -11.09 -17.00
C THR A 96 9.17 -9.68 -17.14
N LEU A 97 9.20 -9.08 -18.33
CA LEU A 97 8.71 -7.71 -18.52
C LEU A 97 7.19 -7.61 -18.47
N LEU A 98 6.47 -8.55 -19.09
CA LEU A 98 5.01 -8.53 -19.14
C LEU A 98 4.35 -8.45 -17.75
N PRO A 99 4.69 -9.30 -16.76
CA PRO A 99 4.10 -9.19 -15.43
C PRO A 99 4.49 -7.90 -14.72
N ILE A 100 5.70 -7.37 -14.91
CA ILE A 100 6.12 -6.08 -14.33
C ILE A 100 5.23 -4.95 -14.85
N PHE A 101 5.01 -4.87 -16.16
CA PHE A 101 4.13 -3.85 -16.75
C PHE A 101 2.68 -3.99 -16.28
N LEU A 102 2.16 -5.22 -16.19
CA LEU A 102 0.79 -5.47 -15.72
C LEU A 102 0.62 -5.17 -14.22
N LEU A 103 1.63 -5.47 -13.41
CA LEU A 103 1.59 -5.29 -11.95
C LEU A 103 2.07 -3.91 -11.50
N SER A 104 2.70 -3.12 -12.38
CA SER A 104 3.19 -1.76 -12.10
C SER A 104 2.23 -0.88 -11.26
N PRO A 105 0.93 -0.74 -11.61
CA PRO A 105 0.01 0.07 -10.80
C PRO A 105 -0.26 -0.53 -9.41
N MET A 106 -0.12 -1.84 -9.24
CA MET A 106 -0.22 -2.49 -7.93
C MET A 106 1.06 -2.31 -7.12
N ILE A 107 2.23 -2.50 -7.74
CA ILE A 107 3.54 -2.33 -7.11
C ILE A 107 3.65 -0.92 -6.55
N TYR A 108 3.39 0.10 -7.36
CA TYR A 108 3.45 1.50 -6.93
C TYR A 108 2.55 1.78 -5.71
N ARG A 109 1.33 1.24 -5.71
CA ARG A 109 0.37 1.39 -4.61
C ARG A 109 0.86 0.71 -3.34
N TYR A 110 1.25 -0.55 -3.45
CA TYR A 110 1.63 -1.38 -2.31
C TYR A 110 2.98 -1.02 -1.74
N SER A 111 3.90 -0.44 -2.53
CA SER A 111 5.16 0.07 -2.00
C SER A 111 4.98 1.11 -0.91
N ARG A 112 4.01 2.02 -1.08
CA ARG A 112 3.67 3.03 -0.05
C ARG A 112 3.01 2.40 1.18
N VAL A 113 2.19 1.37 0.96
CA VAL A 113 1.57 0.60 2.05
C VAL A 113 2.63 -0.14 2.85
N ILE A 114 3.53 -0.86 2.19
CA ILE A 114 4.65 -1.60 2.81
C ILE A 114 5.53 -0.65 3.62
N LEU A 115 5.87 0.51 3.04
CA LEU A 115 6.65 1.54 3.73
C LEU A 115 5.98 1.92 5.06
N LEU A 116 4.69 2.25 5.02
CA LEU A 116 3.95 2.71 6.18
C LEU A 116 3.71 1.60 7.22
N PHE A 117 3.37 0.39 6.80
CA PHE A 117 3.05 -0.70 7.74
C PHE A 117 4.27 -1.37 8.35
N TRP A 118 5.36 -1.56 7.58
CA TRP A 118 6.46 -2.44 8.00
C TRP A 118 7.81 -1.76 8.11
N LEU A 119 8.03 -0.67 7.37
CA LEU A 119 9.33 0.03 7.37
C LEU A 119 9.31 1.34 8.18
N THR A 120 8.14 1.76 8.67
CA THR A 120 8.02 2.95 9.53
C THR A 120 8.06 2.56 10.99
N PRO A 121 9.14 2.85 11.74
CA PRO A 121 9.14 2.63 13.17
C PRO A 121 8.10 3.53 13.84
N ASN A 122 7.48 3.03 14.92
CA ASN A 122 6.48 3.74 15.74
C ASN A 122 5.13 4.05 15.07
N LEU A 123 4.85 3.54 13.86
CA LEU A 123 3.54 3.69 13.22
C LEU A 123 2.56 2.58 13.63
N ASN A 124 2.32 2.48 14.93
CA ASN A 124 1.45 1.44 15.51
C ASN A 124 -0.04 1.81 15.43
N PHE A 125 -0.88 0.78 15.41
CA PHE A 125 -2.33 0.92 15.54
C PHE A 125 -2.70 1.62 16.84
N ASP A 126 -3.61 2.59 16.73
CA ASP A 126 -4.13 3.38 17.85
C ASP A 126 -5.65 3.13 17.96
N PRO A 127 -6.09 2.39 18.99
CA PRO A 127 -7.49 2.01 19.13
C PRO A 127 -8.39 3.22 19.38
N GLU A 128 -7.93 4.28 20.03
CA GLU A 128 -8.71 5.51 20.24
C GLU A 128 -9.08 6.17 18.91
N ARG A 129 -8.11 6.22 17.98
CA ARG A 129 -8.34 6.75 16.62
C ARG A 129 -9.25 5.88 15.76
N SER A 130 -9.59 4.67 16.20
CA SER A 130 -10.48 3.76 15.47
C SER A 130 -11.94 3.91 15.88
N LYS A 131 -12.24 4.50 17.04
CA LYS A 131 -13.60 4.63 17.57
C LYS A 131 -14.45 5.60 16.75
N ASP A 132 -15.75 5.33 16.64
CA ASP A 132 -16.72 6.11 15.84
C ASP A 132 -16.86 7.57 16.32
N ASP A 133 -16.73 7.78 17.63
CA ASP A 133 -16.80 9.09 18.28
C ASP A 133 -15.53 9.92 18.11
N TYR A 134 -14.41 9.34 17.66
CA TYR A 134 -13.13 10.04 17.50
C TYR A 134 -13.24 11.28 16.60
N VAL A 135 -13.98 11.19 15.50
CA VAL A 135 -14.14 12.30 14.56
C VAL A 135 -14.92 13.45 15.20
N SER A 136 -15.96 13.12 15.97
CA SER A 136 -16.76 14.08 16.72
C SER A 136 -15.95 14.73 17.84
N PHE A 137 -15.12 13.94 18.53
CA PHE A 137 -14.22 14.39 19.58
C PHE A 137 -13.19 15.38 19.06
N LYS A 138 -12.52 15.08 17.93
CA LYS A 138 -11.52 15.96 17.30
C LYS A 138 -12.10 17.31 16.87
N LYS A 139 -13.41 17.38 16.59
CA LYS A 139 -14.07 18.59 16.08
C LYS A 139 -14.50 19.57 17.18
N GLN A 140 -14.36 19.23 18.46
CA GLN A 140 -14.71 20.11 19.56
C GLN A 140 -13.65 21.22 19.71
N PRO A 141 -14.01 22.50 19.55
CA PRO A 141 -13.05 23.60 19.64
C PRO A 141 -12.63 23.78 21.10
N GLY A 142 -11.39 23.41 21.43
CA GLY A 142 -10.83 23.56 22.79
C GLY A 142 -9.91 22.44 23.27
N ARG A 143 -9.54 21.47 22.42
CA ARG A 143 -8.55 20.43 22.72
C ARG A 143 -7.56 20.23 21.58
#